data_AF-G6C4S9-F1
#
_entry.id   AF-G6C4S9-F1
#
_cell.length_a   1.000
_cell.length_b   1.000
_cell.length_c   1.000
_cell.angle_alpha   90.00
_cell.angle_beta   90.00
_cell.angle_gamma   90.00
#
_symmetry.space_group_name_H-M   'P 1'
#
loop_
_entity.id
_entity.type
_entity.pdbx_description
1 polymer ?
#
loop_
_entity_poly.entity_id
_entity_poly.type
_entity_poly.pdbx_seq_one_letter_code
_entity_poly.pdbx_strand_id
1 'polypeptide(L)'
;MKYIIRKERIKMEFKEVNKLPINVKEIIKKRVSTRSFLEKSLTNDDKNKLMNFYNTLTNPFGVNVRVQYISKETGVENVQLGTYGTIKGAKDFLAITVKDEPFAMEAVGYQFENLILYATDMGLGTVWLAGTFSRKDFKNIMEISNNDLFPCISPIGYPAEKRSFVEKIMRASLGSKNRKAWNKLFYLNDFNQPLSETDAGEYKTALEMLRLAPSSTNAQPWIAVKEGDNVHFFCNYKNRISDDMKKIKHLDLGIGLAHFHQTAMSEGLNGKFEIQDIKFSVPENMHYVISYSVK
;
A
#
# COMPACT_ATOMS: atom_id res chain seq x y z
N MET A 1 5.24 7.19 -20.21
CA MET A 1 4.74 6.17 -21.19
C MET A 1 5.43 4.80 -21.08
N LYS A 2 6.60 4.65 -20.44
CA LYS A 2 7.35 3.37 -20.38
C LYS A 2 6.86 2.35 -19.33
N TYR A 3 6.16 2.77 -18.27
CA TYR A 3 5.77 1.86 -17.17
C TYR A 3 4.57 0.95 -17.52
N ILE A 4 3.58 1.47 -18.26
CA ILE A 4 2.34 0.74 -18.61
C ILE A 4 2.61 -0.27 -19.75
N ILE A 5 3.33 0.15 -20.79
CA ILE A 5 3.63 -0.67 -21.99
C ILE A 5 4.43 -1.95 -21.66
N ARG A 6 5.19 -1.97 -20.55
CA ARG A 6 5.97 -3.15 -20.16
C ARG A 6 5.12 -4.30 -19.59
N LYS A 7 3.86 -4.06 -19.22
CA LYS A 7 3.00 -5.10 -18.61
C LYS A 7 2.32 -6.02 -19.63
N GLU A 8 2.01 -5.50 -20.82
CA GLU A 8 1.20 -6.20 -21.83
C GLU A 8 1.94 -7.34 -22.57
N ARG A 9 3.25 -7.51 -22.36
CA ARG A 9 4.09 -8.47 -23.10
C ARG A 9 4.79 -9.52 -22.25
N ILE A 10 4.48 -9.61 -20.96
CA ILE A 10 5.19 -10.51 -20.05
C ILE A 10 4.27 -11.65 -19.63
N LYS A 11 4.67 -12.89 -19.95
CA LYS A 11 4.18 -14.09 -19.26
C LYS A 11 4.75 -14.07 -17.84
N MET A 12 4.11 -13.32 -16.94
CA MET A 12 4.43 -13.31 -15.51
C MET A 12 3.56 -14.35 -14.83
N GLU A 13 4.19 -15.24 -14.10
CA GLU A 13 3.51 -16.15 -13.19
C GLU A 13 3.33 -15.44 -11.84
N PHE A 14 2.08 -15.21 -11.45
CA PHE A 14 1.76 -14.62 -10.16
C PHE A 14 1.99 -15.66 -9.07
N LYS A 15 2.59 -15.22 -7.96
CA LYS A 15 2.97 -16.09 -6.85
C LYS A 15 1.88 -16.16 -5.80
N GLU A 16 1.74 -17.33 -5.20
CA GLU A 16 1.02 -17.46 -3.93
C GLU A 16 1.80 -16.76 -2.82
N VAL A 17 1.06 -16.27 -1.82
CA VAL A 17 1.62 -15.58 -0.66
C VAL A 17 0.93 -16.09 0.60
N ASN A 18 1.61 -15.99 1.73
CA ASN A 18 1.05 -16.45 2.99
C ASN A 18 -0.01 -15.48 3.53
N LYS A 19 -1.04 -16.04 4.17
CA LYS A 19 -1.97 -15.29 5.02
C LYS A 19 -1.23 -14.70 6.22
N LEU A 20 -1.49 -13.44 6.55
CA LEU A 20 -0.87 -12.81 7.71
C LEU A 20 -1.32 -13.49 9.02
N PRO A 21 -0.40 -13.70 9.99
CA PRO A 21 -0.71 -14.32 11.28
C PRO A 21 -1.34 -13.33 12.28
N ILE A 22 -2.33 -12.54 11.84
CA ILE A 22 -3.00 -11.48 12.61
C ILE A 22 -4.50 -11.46 12.32
N ASN A 23 -5.29 -10.80 13.17
CA ASN A 23 -6.69 -10.51 12.86
C ASN A 23 -6.80 -9.34 11.86
N VAL A 24 -6.61 -9.65 10.57
CA VAL A 24 -6.46 -8.62 9.51
C VAL A 24 -7.61 -7.62 9.47
N LYS A 25 -8.85 -8.06 9.65
CA LYS A 25 -10.04 -7.18 9.62
C LYS A 25 -10.03 -6.16 10.75
N GLU A 26 -9.64 -6.57 11.96
CA GLU A 26 -9.50 -5.65 13.08
C GLU A 26 -8.33 -4.70 12.89
N ILE A 27 -7.19 -5.21 12.43
CA ILE A 27 -5.98 -4.41 12.22
C ILE A 27 -6.18 -3.35 11.15
N ILE A 28 -6.83 -3.67 10.02
CA ILE A 28 -7.19 -2.70 8.98
C ILE A 28 -8.04 -1.55 9.56
N LYS A 29 -9.00 -1.85 10.44
CA LYS A 29 -9.86 -0.85 11.09
C LYS A 29 -9.10 0.00 12.13
N LYS A 30 -8.13 -0.59 12.83
CA LYS A 30 -7.28 0.10 13.82
C LYS A 30 -6.19 0.97 13.16
N ARG A 31 -5.71 0.58 11.98
CA ARG A 31 -4.60 1.23 11.27
C ARG A 31 -4.92 2.68 10.92
N VAL A 32 -4.07 3.58 11.38
CA VAL A 32 -4.16 5.02 11.11
C VAL A 32 -2.79 5.57 10.73
N SER A 33 -2.79 6.68 9.98
CA SER A 33 -1.55 7.38 9.65
C SER A 33 -1.06 8.17 10.86
N THR A 34 -0.11 7.61 11.60
CA THR A 34 0.49 8.19 12.81
C THR A 34 1.61 9.14 12.43
N ARG A 35 1.54 10.39 12.90
CA ARG A 35 2.56 11.42 12.62
C ARG A 35 3.21 11.98 13.89
N SER A 36 2.74 11.55 15.06
CA SER A 36 3.24 11.94 16.37
C SER A 36 3.66 10.69 17.15
N PHE A 37 4.93 10.61 17.50
CA PHE A 37 5.56 9.45 18.12
C PHE A 37 6.19 9.83 19.47
N LEU A 38 6.37 8.86 20.36
CA LEU A 38 7.27 9.00 21.50
C LEU A 38 8.69 9.20 20.99
N GLU A 39 9.48 10.06 21.63
CA GLU A 39 10.83 10.41 21.19
C GLU A 39 11.89 9.36 21.57
N LYS A 40 11.63 8.09 21.23
CA LYS A 40 12.53 6.96 21.46
C LYS A 40 12.52 6.02 20.26
N SER A 41 13.66 5.38 20.01
CA SER A 41 13.77 4.30 19.02
C SER A 41 13.00 3.06 19.48
N LEU A 42 12.71 2.17 18.53
CA LEU A 42 12.22 0.82 18.84
C LEU A 42 13.23 0.08 19.71
N THR A 43 12.73 -0.75 20.62
CA THR A 43 13.58 -1.72 21.31
C THR A 43 14.19 -2.69 20.29
N ASN A 44 15.33 -3.29 20.62
CA ASN A 44 15.94 -4.33 19.78
C ASN A 44 14.95 -5.49 19.53
N ASP A 45 14.15 -5.85 20.53
CA ASP A 45 13.16 -6.91 20.42
C ASP A 45 12.06 -6.56 19.41
N ASP A 46 11.49 -5.35 19.49
CA ASP A 46 10.46 -4.91 18.53
C ASP A 46 11.04 -4.78 17.12
N LYS A 47 12.24 -4.21 16.97
CA LYS A 47 12.95 -4.12 15.70
C LYS A 47 13.18 -5.51 15.09
N ASN A 48 13.73 -6.44 15.88
CA ASN A 48 14.04 -7.79 15.42
C ASN A 48 12.76 -8.54 15.04
N LYS A 49 11.70 -8.44 15.84
CA LYS A 49 10.40 -9.05 15.54
C LYS A 49 9.82 -8.53 14.22
N LEU A 50 9.86 -7.21 14.01
CA LEU A 50 9.40 -6.58 12.77
C LEU A 50 10.21 -7.03 11.55
N MET A 51 11.54 -6.98 11.65
CA MET A 51 12.42 -7.31 10.51
C MET A 51 12.45 -8.81 10.22
N ASN A 52 12.34 -9.67 11.23
CA ASN A 52 12.15 -11.11 11.04
C ASN A 52 10.83 -11.39 10.31
N PHE A 53 9.76 -10.69 10.66
CA PHE A 53 8.50 -10.82 9.93
C PHE A 53 8.63 -10.34 8.49
N TYR A 54 9.25 -9.19 8.24
CA TYR A 54 9.55 -8.69 6.89
C TYR A 54 10.26 -9.75 6.02
N ASN A 55 11.24 -10.47 6.57
CA ASN A 55 11.97 -11.50 5.84
C ASN A 55 11.10 -12.69 5.40
N THR A 56 9.92 -12.87 5.98
CA THR A 56 8.93 -13.88 5.56
C THR A 56 7.96 -13.39 4.49
N LEU A 57 7.89 -12.08 4.26
CA LEU A 57 6.92 -11.48 3.35
C LEU A 57 7.35 -11.62 1.89
N THR A 58 6.38 -11.99 1.07
CA THR A 58 6.46 -11.99 -0.39
C THR A 58 5.32 -11.15 -0.97
N ASN A 59 5.25 -11.06 -2.29
CA ASN A 59 4.15 -10.42 -3.01
C ASN A 59 3.75 -11.25 -4.23
N PRO A 60 2.49 -11.13 -4.68
CA PRO A 60 1.99 -11.93 -5.79
C PRO A 60 2.65 -11.60 -7.13
N PHE A 61 3.35 -10.48 -7.25
CA PHE A 61 4.00 -10.06 -8.50
C PHE A 61 5.40 -10.64 -8.68
N GLY A 62 5.94 -11.34 -7.67
CA GLY A 62 7.27 -11.93 -7.72
C GLY A 62 8.43 -10.92 -7.74
N VAL A 63 8.14 -9.63 -7.54
CA VAL A 63 9.12 -8.53 -7.51
C VAL A 63 9.87 -8.55 -6.17
N ASN A 64 11.18 -8.26 -6.18
CA ASN A 64 11.94 -8.14 -4.93
C ASN A 64 11.82 -6.74 -4.33
N VAL A 65 11.05 -6.59 -3.24
CA VAL A 65 10.91 -5.32 -2.50
C VAL A 65 11.87 -5.29 -1.31
N ARG A 66 12.81 -4.33 -1.33
CA ARG A 66 13.79 -4.15 -0.25
C ARG A 66 13.30 -3.11 0.75
N VAL A 67 13.16 -3.52 2.01
CA VAL A 67 12.83 -2.64 3.13
C VAL A 67 14.08 -2.48 4.01
N GLN A 68 14.56 -1.24 4.14
CA GLN A 68 15.72 -0.91 4.94
C GLN A 68 15.27 -0.19 6.21
N TYR A 69 15.64 -0.71 7.37
CA TYR A 69 15.43 -0.04 8.65
C TYR A 69 16.54 0.97 8.91
N ILE A 70 16.16 2.20 9.23
CA ILE A 70 17.05 3.32 9.48
C ILE A 70 16.71 3.90 10.84
N SER A 71 17.70 4.02 11.71
CA SER A 71 17.54 4.67 13.01
C SER A 71 18.46 5.88 13.10
N LYS A 72 17.92 7.00 13.60
CA LYS A 72 18.69 8.22 13.87
C LYS A 72 19.73 8.06 14.97
N GLU A 73 19.63 7.03 15.80
CA GLU A 73 20.56 6.80 16.93
C GLU A 73 21.80 6.00 16.53
N THR A 74 21.78 5.29 15.41
CA THR A 74 22.85 4.33 15.01
C THR A 74 23.66 4.77 13.79
N GLY A 75 23.41 5.95 13.22
CA GLY A 75 24.11 6.46 12.03
C GLY A 75 24.38 7.96 12.12
N VAL A 76 25.67 8.31 12.06
CA VAL A 76 26.31 9.64 11.94
C VAL A 76 25.57 10.77 12.68
N GLU A 77 26.10 11.15 13.84
CA GLU A 77 25.73 12.39 14.54
C GLU A 77 25.57 13.51 13.49
N ASN A 78 24.38 14.11 13.43
CA ASN A 78 23.97 15.24 12.57
C ASN A 78 23.25 14.98 11.23
N VAL A 79 22.82 13.76 10.89
CA VAL A 79 21.96 13.59 9.68
C VAL A 79 20.51 13.99 9.96
N GLN A 80 20.09 15.14 9.44
CA GLN A 80 18.70 15.59 9.47
C GLN A 80 17.87 14.81 8.44
N LEU A 81 17.19 13.74 8.86
CA LEU A 81 16.20 13.07 8.02
C LEU A 81 14.96 13.96 7.85
N GLY A 82 14.93 14.69 6.74
CA GLY A 82 13.89 15.65 6.44
C GLY A 82 12.54 15.00 6.12
N THR A 83 11.55 15.20 6.98
CA THR A 83 10.12 14.92 6.73
C THR A 83 9.30 16.21 6.58
N TYR A 84 9.98 17.33 6.30
CA TYR A 84 9.42 18.66 6.09
C TYR A 84 8.45 19.11 7.20
N GLY A 85 8.77 18.81 8.46
CA GLY A 85 7.95 19.20 9.63
C GLY A 85 6.63 18.41 9.79
N THR A 86 6.38 17.42 8.93
CA THR A 86 5.10 16.68 8.95
C THR A 86 5.06 15.52 9.95
N ILE A 87 6.17 15.26 10.66
CA ILE A 87 6.37 14.17 11.61
C ILE A 87 7.01 14.73 12.88
N LYS A 88 6.51 14.31 14.05
CA LYS A 88 7.05 14.66 15.37
C LYS A 88 7.52 13.41 16.11
N GLY A 89 8.72 13.45 16.66
CA GLY A 89 9.26 12.46 17.59
C GLY A 89 9.80 11.16 16.98
N ALA A 90 9.56 10.86 15.71
CA ALA A 90 10.06 9.63 15.09
C ALA A 90 11.61 9.58 15.05
N LYS A 91 12.16 8.50 15.61
CA LYS A 91 13.58 8.15 15.58
C LYS A 91 13.93 7.14 14.49
N ASP A 92 12.97 6.31 14.12
CA ASP A 92 13.17 5.22 13.18
C ASP A 92 12.29 5.33 11.94
N PHE A 93 12.80 4.78 10.84
CA PHE A 93 12.20 4.84 9.52
C PHE A 93 12.39 3.51 8.79
N LEU A 94 11.40 3.16 7.99
CA LEU A 94 11.47 2.11 6.97
C LEU A 94 11.59 2.80 5.62
N ALA A 95 12.65 2.51 4.87
CA ALA A 95 12.87 3.05 3.54
C ALA A 95 12.82 1.94 2.49
N ILE A 96 12.08 2.18 1.42
CA ILE A 96 11.68 1.12 0.49
C ILE A 96 12.32 1.37 -0.86
N THR A 97 13.05 0.40 -1.37
CA THR A 97 13.64 0.43 -2.70
C THR A 97 13.22 -0.79 -3.52
N VAL A 98 13.08 -0.63 -4.82
CA VAL A 98 12.66 -1.69 -5.75
C VAL A 98 13.26 -1.43 -7.13
N LYS A 99 13.57 -2.47 -7.90
CA LYS A 99 13.98 -2.31 -9.30
C LYS A 99 12.87 -1.65 -10.13
N ASP A 100 13.20 -0.82 -11.11
CA ASP A 100 12.20 -0.27 -12.05
C ASP A 100 11.77 -1.33 -13.09
N GLU A 101 10.92 -2.24 -12.62
CA GLU A 101 10.38 -3.36 -13.39
C GLU A 101 8.84 -3.41 -13.33
N PRO A 102 8.20 -4.20 -14.20
CA PRO A 102 6.74 -4.33 -14.22
C PRO A 102 6.17 -4.77 -12.87
N PHE A 103 5.06 -4.14 -12.48
CA PHE A 103 4.41 -4.31 -11.18
C PHE A 103 5.23 -3.88 -9.95
N ALA A 104 6.37 -3.20 -10.12
CA ALA A 104 7.20 -2.78 -8.99
C ALA A 104 6.45 -1.95 -7.94
N MET A 105 5.62 -1.00 -8.39
CA MET A 105 4.87 -0.13 -7.47
C MET A 105 3.74 -0.88 -6.76
N GLU A 106 3.03 -1.76 -7.46
CA GLU A 106 1.99 -2.63 -6.90
C GLU A 106 2.57 -3.59 -5.87
N ALA A 107 3.73 -4.19 -6.17
CA ALA A 107 4.47 -5.04 -5.25
C ALA A 107 4.93 -4.29 -4.00
N VAL A 108 5.45 -3.06 -4.17
CA VAL A 108 5.80 -2.19 -3.04
C VAL A 108 4.57 -1.91 -2.17
N GLY A 109 3.46 -1.48 -2.77
CA GLY A 109 2.21 -1.22 -2.05
C GLY A 109 1.74 -2.46 -1.29
N TYR A 110 1.73 -3.61 -1.95
CA TYR A 110 1.25 -4.87 -1.39
C TYR A 110 2.11 -5.37 -0.22
N GLN A 111 3.42 -5.56 -0.47
CA GLN A 111 4.32 -6.16 0.51
C GLN A 111 4.55 -5.23 1.71
N PHE A 112 4.68 -3.94 1.45
CA PHE A 112 4.95 -2.99 2.52
C PHE A 112 3.70 -2.71 3.36
N GLU A 113 2.50 -2.71 2.78
CA GLU A 113 1.28 -2.61 3.61
C GLU A 113 1.11 -3.83 4.50
N ASN A 114 1.44 -5.05 4.05
CA ASN A 114 1.44 -6.23 4.92
C ASN A 114 2.37 -6.06 6.15
N LEU A 115 3.55 -5.46 5.96
CA LEU A 115 4.45 -5.12 7.06
C LEU A 115 3.86 -4.03 7.97
N ILE A 116 3.18 -3.02 7.41
CA ILE A 116 2.49 -1.96 8.16
C ILE A 116 1.34 -2.51 9.00
N LEU A 117 0.56 -3.46 8.48
CA LEU A 117 -0.51 -4.12 9.22
C LEU A 117 0.09 -4.93 10.38
N TYR A 118 1.18 -5.66 10.16
CA TYR A 118 1.88 -6.36 11.24
C TYR A 118 2.45 -5.39 12.29
N ALA A 119 3.06 -4.28 11.88
CA ALA A 119 3.51 -3.24 12.80
C ALA A 119 2.34 -2.65 13.62
N THR A 120 1.17 -2.49 13.00
CA THR A 120 -0.05 -2.03 13.69
C THR A 120 -0.52 -3.05 14.73
N ASP A 121 -0.46 -4.35 14.43
CA ASP A 121 -0.75 -5.45 15.37
C ASP A 121 0.20 -5.44 16.58
N MET A 122 1.49 -5.11 16.34
CA MET A 122 2.48 -4.89 17.41
C MET A 122 2.24 -3.61 18.24
N GLY A 123 1.24 -2.78 17.89
CA GLY A 123 0.97 -1.51 18.55
C GLY A 123 1.87 -0.36 18.08
N LEU A 124 2.63 -0.54 17.01
CA LEU A 124 3.48 0.50 16.41
C LEU A 124 2.68 1.39 15.46
N GLY A 125 2.99 2.68 15.48
CA GLY A 125 2.46 3.65 14.53
C GLY A 125 3.30 3.69 13.25
N THR A 126 2.64 3.97 12.13
CA THR A 126 3.29 4.17 10.83
C THR A 126 2.58 5.26 10.02
N VAL A 127 3.26 5.81 9.02
CA VAL A 127 2.64 6.67 8.00
C VAL A 127 3.38 6.58 6.67
N TRP A 128 2.64 6.41 5.58
CA TRP A 128 3.20 6.46 4.23
C TRP A 128 3.65 7.88 3.87
N LEU A 129 4.92 8.04 3.48
CA LEU A 129 5.46 9.27 2.91
C LEU A 129 6.04 8.98 1.52
N ALA A 130 5.29 9.31 0.46
CA ALA A 130 5.73 9.16 -0.93
C ALA A 130 6.23 10.47 -1.55
N GLY A 131 5.78 11.63 -1.03
CA GLY A 131 6.13 12.95 -1.57
C GLY A 131 6.62 13.98 -0.55
N THR A 132 6.53 13.71 0.76
CA THR A 132 6.90 14.66 1.81
C THR A 132 8.09 14.17 2.64
N PHE A 133 9.18 13.84 1.94
CA PHE A 133 10.47 13.55 2.55
C PHE A 133 11.63 13.90 1.62
N SER A 134 12.80 14.15 2.21
CA SER A 134 14.02 14.45 1.47
C SER A 134 14.66 13.18 0.93
N ARG A 135 14.43 12.87 -0.35
CA ARG A 135 15.09 11.71 -0.99
C ARG A 135 16.62 11.80 -0.93
N LYS A 136 17.18 13.01 -0.97
CA LYS A 136 18.63 13.25 -0.89
C LYS A 136 19.18 12.81 0.46
N ASP A 137 18.56 13.24 1.56
CA ASP A 137 19.06 12.94 2.91
C ASP A 137 19.04 11.45 3.19
N PHE A 138 17.98 10.76 2.76
CA PHE A 138 17.88 9.31 2.88
C PHE A 138 18.83 8.57 1.93
N LYS A 139 19.05 9.05 0.71
CA LYS A 139 20.04 8.47 -0.23
C LYS A 139 21.48 8.59 0.27
N ASN A 140 21.80 9.60 1.07
CA ASN A 140 23.16 9.76 1.60
C ASN A 140 23.52 8.71 2.66
N ILE A 141 22.52 8.11 3.31
CA ILE A 141 22.72 7.10 4.36
C ILE A 141 22.30 5.69 3.92
N MET A 142 21.73 5.57 2.72
CA MET A 142 21.32 4.31 2.13
C MET A 142 22.13 4.04 0.88
N GLU A 143 22.67 2.85 0.75
CA GLU A 143 23.19 2.37 -0.53
C GLU A 143 22.00 2.02 -1.44
N ILE A 144 21.62 2.97 -2.30
CA ILE A 144 20.60 2.78 -3.34
C ILE A 144 21.31 2.69 -4.69
N SER A 145 21.10 1.58 -5.40
CA SER A 145 21.56 1.45 -6.78
C SER A 145 20.96 2.56 -7.66
N ASN A 146 21.74 3.12 -8.59
CA ASN A 146 21.30 4.23 -9.45
C ASN A 146 20.07 3.88 -10.31
N ASN A 147 19.78 2.59 -10.50
CA ASN A 147 18.65 2.10 -11.30
C ASN A 147 17.44 1.68 -10.46
N ASP A 148 17.53 1.70 -9.13
CA ASP A 148 16.42 1.36 -8.26
C ASP A 148 15.50 2.56 -8.05
N LEU A 149 14.19 2.29 -8.03
CA LEU A 149 13.19 3.21 -7.53
C LEU A 149 13.31 3.30 -6.01
N PHE A 150 13.19 4.53 -5.49
CA PHE A 150 13.03 4.80 -4.07
C PHE A 150 11.67 5.46 -3.85
N PRO A 151 10.54 4.73 -3.90
CA PRO A 151 9.22 5.34 -3.97
C PRO A 151 8.77 6.04 -2.69
N CYS A 152 9.06 5.47 -1.51
CA CYS A 152 8.50 5.94 -0.25
C CYS A 152 9.37 5.59 0.96
N ILE A 153 9.08 6.26 2.06
CA ILE A 153 9.51 5.89 3.41
C ILE A 153 8.28 5.79 4.32
N SER A 154 8.46 5.18 5.49
CA SER A 154 7.53 5.29 6.60
C SER A 154 8.28 5.51 7.92
N PRO A 155 8.05 6.61 8.63
CA PRO A 155 8.38 6.71 10.05
C PRO A 155 7.67 5.59 10.81
N ILE A 156 8.39 4.97 11.75
CA ILE A 156 7.87 3.92 12.62
C ILE A 156 8.27 4.19 14.07
N GLY A 157 7.39 3.86 15.00
CA GLY A 157 7.66 4.03 16.43
C GLY A 157 6.41 3.89 17.27
N TYR A 158 6.56 4.11 18.58
CA TYR A 158 5.43 4.10 19.50
C TYR A 158 4.58 5.36 19.32
N PRO A 159 3.26 5.24 19.06
CA PRO A 159 2.39 6.41 18.94
C PRO A 159 2.42 7.26 20.22
N ALA A 160 2.49 8.58 20.08
CA ALA A 160 2.31 9.46 21.22
C ALA A 160 0.85 9.46 21.71
N GLU A 161 0.63 9.55 23.03
CA GLU A 161 -0.72 9.64 23.62
C GLU A 161 -1.52 10.81 23.04
N LYS A 162 -0.85 11.95 22.85
CA LYS A 162 -1.45 13.17 22.29
C LYS A 162 -0.91 13.45 20.90
N ARG A 163 -1.84 13.55 19.95
CA ARG A 163 -1.56 13.96 18.57
C ARG A 163 -1.16 15.43 18.51
N SER A 164 -0.12 15.73 17.73
CA SER A 164 0.32 17.11 17.45
C SER A 164 -0.76 17.91 16.70
N PHE A 165 -0.67 19.25 16.79
CA PHE A 165 -1.58 20.14 16.07
C PHE A 165 -1.45 19.95 14.54
N VAL A 166 -0.22 19.82 14.04
CA VAL A 166 0.07 19.54 12.62
C VAL A 166 -0.62 18.26 12.15
N GLU A 167 -0.57 17.18 12.93
CA GLU A 167 -1.26 15.93 12.60
C GLU A 167 -2.78 16.11 12.54
N LYS A 168 -3.37 16.84 13.50
CA LYS A 168 -4.82 17.09 13.53
C LYS A 168 -5.26 17.85 12.27
N ILE A 169 -4.52 18.89 11.86
CA ILE A 169 -4.76 19.64 10.63
C ILE A 169 -4.63 18.75 9.40
N MET A 170 -3.53 18.01 9.27
CA MET A 170 -3.29 17.13 8.12
C MET A 170 -4.41 16.10 7.96
N ARG A 171 -4.84 15.47 9.05
CA ARG A 171 -5.93 14.49 9.01
C ARG A 171 -7.25 15.10 8.56
N ALA A 172 -7.55 16.33 8.99
CA ALA A 172 -8.75 17.05 8.60
C ALA A 172 -8.68 17.47 7.12
N SER A 173 -7.60 18.14 6.71
CA SER A 173 -7.40 18.65 5.36
C SER A 173 -7.33 17.55 4.30
N LEU A 174 -6.64 16.44 4.59
CA LEU A 174 -6.57 15.29 3.68
C LEU A 174 -7.79 14.38 3.80
N GLY A 175 -8.76 14.70 4.68
CA GLY A 175 -9.93 13.89 4.93
C GLY A 175 -9.60 12.43 5.26
N SER A 176 -8.53 12.15 6.01
CA SER A 176 -7.96 10.78 6.08
C SER A 176 -8.87 9.73 6.73
N LYS A 177 -9.97 10.16 7.36
CA LYS A 177 -11.03 9.27 7.86
C LYS A 177 -12.10 8.96 6.81
N ASN A 178 -12.22 9.80 5.78
CA ASN A 178 -13.27 9.70 4.77
C ASN A 178 -12.90 8.61 3.78
N ARG A 179 -13.90 7.84 3.36
CA ARG A 179 -13.79 6.89 2.25
C ARG A 179 -14.89 7.16 1.25
N LYS A 180 -14.58 6.98 -0.03
CA LYS A 180 -15.55 7.04 -1.11
C LYS A 180 -16.66 6.01 -0.81
N ALA A 181 -17.88 6.35 -1.23
CA ALA A 181 -19.02 5.46 -1.11
C ALA A 181 -18.79 4.18 -1.93
N TRP A 182 -19.35 3.07 -1.48
CA TRP A 182 -19.26 1.75 -2.10
C TRP A 182 -19.56 1.79 -3.61
N ASN A 183 -20.68 2.41 -3.96
CA ASN A 183 -21.16 2.57 -5.35
C ASN A 183 -20.33 3.51 -6.24
N LYS A 184 -19.25 4.10 -5.71
CA LYS A 184 -18.27 4.88 -6.49
C LYS A 184 -16.99 4.09 -6.77
N LEU A 185 -16.86 2.91 -6.21
CA LEU A 185 -15.65 2.09 -6.26
C LEU A 185 -15.89 0.72 -6.89
N PHE A 186 -17.10 0.18 -6.74
CA PHE A 186 -17.37 -1.21 -7.09
C PHE A 186 -18.55 -1.32 -8.05
N TYR A 187 -18.36 -2.16 -9.07
CA TYR A 187 -19.30 -2.33 -10.17
C TYR A 187 -19.56 -3.82 -10.45
N LEU A 188 -20.70 -4.13 -11.03
CA LEU A 188 -21.15 -5.48 -11.37
C LEU A 188 -21.14 -5.67 -12.89
N ASN A 189 -20.46 -6.71 -13.36
CA ASN A 189 -20.25 -7.11 -14.76
C ASN A 189 -19.49 -6.10 -15.64
N ASP A 190 -19.82 -4.82 -15.58
CA ASP A 190 -19.18 -3.74 -16.33
C ASP A 190 -19.15 -2.42 -15.52
N PHE A 191 -18.83 -1.28 -16.15
CA PHE A 191 -18.81 0.03 -15.49
C PHE A 191 -20.16 0.77 -15.43
N ASN A 192 -21.24 0.18 -15.96
CA ASN A 192 -22.56 0.81 -16.03
C ASN A 192 -23.42 0.50 -14.81
N GLN A 193 -23.16 -0.61 -14.13
CA GLN A 193 -23.94 -1.06 -12.97
C GLN A 193 -23.11 -1.01 -11.68
N PRO A 194 -23.48 -0.18 -10.69
CA PRO A 194 -22.86 -0.25 -9.37
C PRO A 194 -23.10 -1.62 -8.71
N LEU A 195 -22.07 -2.18 -8.07
CA LEU A 195 -22.19 -3.43 -7.32
C LEU A 195 -22.99 -3.18 -6.04
N SER A 196 -24.04 -3.96 -5.78
CA SER A 196 -24.71 -3.93 -4.47
C SER A 196 -23.91 -4.75 -3.44
N GLU A 197 -24.07 -4.45 -2.15
CA GLU A 197 -23.43 -5.25 -1.10
C GLU A 197 -23.91 -6.71 -1.08
N THR A 198 -25.15 -6.96 -1.53
CA THR A 198 -25.71 -8.32 -1.65
C THR A 198 -25.06 -9.08 -2.81
N ASP A 199 -24.96 -8.44 -3.98
CA ASP A 199 -24.37 -9.05 -5.19
C ASP A 199 -22.86 -9.27 -5.06
N ALA A 200 -22.20 -8.55 -4.14
CA ALA A 200 -20.80 -8.78 -3.79
C ALA A 200 -20.57 -10.17 -3.19
N GLY A 201 -21.60 -10.77 -2.57
CA GLY A 201 -21.53 -12.12 -2.00
C GLY A 201 -20.37 -12.29 -1.03
N GLU A 202 -19.59 -13.36 -1.23
CA GLU A 202 -18.41 -13.69 -0.41
C GLU A 202 -17.31 -12.62 -0.46
N TYR A 203 -17.26 -11.81 -1.52
CA TYR A 203 -16.26 -10.75 -1.67
C TYR A 203 -16.60 -9.48 -0.87
N LYS A 204 -17.80 -9.36 -0.31
CA LYS A 204 -18.27 -8.16 0.39
C LYS A 204 -17.26 -7.67 1.43
N THR A 205 -16.81 -8.58 2.31
CA THR A 205 -15.90 -8.25 3.40
C THR A 205 -14.53 -7.80 2.88
N ALA A 206 -13.99 -8.49 1.87
CA ALA A 206 -12.69 -8.15 1.29
C ALA A 206 -12.72 -6.80 0.54
N LEU A 207 -13.80 -6.52 -0.20
CA LEU A 207 -14.01 -5.23 -0.87
C LEU A 207 -14.16 -4.08 0.14
N GLU A 208 -14.85 -4.30 1.26
CA GLU A 208 -14.93 -3.29 2.32
C GLU A 208 -13.56 -3.02 2.95
N MET A 209 -12.73 -4.04 3.17
CA MET A 209 -11.38 -3.84 3.70
C MET A 209 -10.46 -3.12 2.72
N LEU A 210 -10.59 -3.38 1.41
CA LEU A 210 -9.93 -2.59 0.36
C LEU A 210 -10.42 -1.14 0.35
N ARG A 211 -11.72 -0.90 0.55
CA ARG A 211 -12.27 0.46 0.65
C ARG A 211 -11.64 1.23 1.81
N LEU A 212 -11.32 0.56 2.92
CA LEU A 212 -10.69 1.18 4.10
C LEU A 212 -9.18 1.45 3.94
N ALA A 213 -8.53 0.94 2.90
CA ALA A 213 -7.09 1.12 2.68
C ALA A 213 -6.65 2.60 2.65
N PRO A 214 -5.41 2.92 3.10
CA PRO A 214 -4.85 4.25 2.93
C PRO A 214 -4.44 4.52 1.47
N SER A 215 -4.34 5.80 1.10
CA SER A 215 -3.78 6.22 -0.19
C SER A 215 -3.20 7.62 -0.11
N SER A 216 -2.27 7.93 -1.02
CA SER A 216 -1.71 9.27 -1.17
C SER A 216 -2.83 10.30 -1.38
N THR A 217 -2.75 11.39 -0.61
CA THR A 217 -3.76 12.46 -0.54
C THR A 217 -5.21 11.94 -0.38
N ASN A 218 -5.39 10.76 0.21
CA ASN A 218 -6.66 10.04 0.32
C ASN A 218 -7.41 9.86 -1.02
N ALA A 219 -6.68 9.72 -2.12
CA ALA A 219 -7.27 9.72 -3.46
C ALA A 219 -8.08 8.46 -3.80
N GLN A 220 -7.79 7.32 -3.15
CA GLN A 220 -8.49 6.04 -3.27
C GLN A 220 -8.66 5.62 -4.75
N PRO A 221 -7.56 5.31 -5.45
CA PRO A 221 -7.57 5.10 -6.89
C PRO A 221 -8.01 3.70 -7.33
N TRP A 222 -8.18 2.75 -6.41
CA TRP A 222 -8.67 1.42 -6.73
C TRP A 222 -10.13 1.45 -7.17
N ILE A 223 -10.44 0.66 -8.20
CA ILE A 223 -11.79 0.36 -8.67
C ILE A 223 -11.87 -1.15 -8.87
N ALA A 224 -13.00 -1.76 -8.55
CA ALA A 224 -13.22 -3.19 -8.78
C ALA A 224 -14.50 -3.42 -9.60
N VAL A 225 -14.42 -4.33 -10.57
CA VAL A 225 -15.58 -4.86 -11.30
C VAL A 225 -15.71 -6.34 -10.95
N LYS A 226 -16.83 -6.76 -10.38
CA LYS A 226 -17.14 -8.18 -10.16
C LYS A 226 -17.85 -8.73 -11.39
N GLU A 227 -17.24 -9.66 -12.10
CA GLU A 227 -17.81 -10.35 -13.27
C GLU A 227 -17.84 -11.85 -12.98
N GLY A 228 -19.03 -12.41 -12.74
CA GLY A 228 -19.15 -13.79 -12.24
C GLY A 228 -18.38 -13.99 -10.93
N ASP A 229 -17.45 -14.94 -10.94
CA ASP A 229 -16.56 -15.27 -9.80
C ASP A 229 -15.20 -14.54 -9.87
N ASN A 230 -15.04 -13.62 -10.82
CA ASN A 230 -13.85 -12.80 -10.96
C ASN A 230 -14.05 -11.41 -10.34
N VAL A 231 -12.98 -10.84 -9.79
CA VAL A 231 -12.91 -9.44 -9.38
C VAL A 231 -11.76 -8.76 -10.13
N HIS A 232 -12.08 -7.89 -11.07
CA HIS A 232 -11.12 -7.15 -11.89
C HIS A 232 -10.76 -5.82 -11.23
N PHE A 233 -9.48 -5.60 -10.97
CA PHE A 233 -8.97 -4.38 -10.34
C PHE A 233 -8.37 -3.41 -11.35
N PHE A 234 -8.77 -2.16 -11.21
CA PHE A 234 -8.31 -1.04 -12.02
C PHE A 234 -7.72 0.06 -11.14
N CYS A 235 -6.79 0.81 -11.72
CA CYS A 235 -6.26 2.04 -11.15
C CYS A 235 -6.91 3.24 -11.87
N ASN A 236 -7.57 4.13 -11.13
CA ASN A 236 -8.27 5.29 -11.65
C ASN A 236 -7.37 6.53 -11.65
N TYR A 237 -7.00 6.98 -12.86
CA TYR A 237 -6.32 8.27 -13.05
C TYR A 237 -6.47 8.79 -14.49
N LYS A 238 -6.38 10.11 -14.65
CA LYS A 238 -6.36 10.76 -15.97
C LYS A 238 -5.06 10.44 -16.72
N ASN A 239 -5.12 10.22 -18.03
CA ASN A 239 -3.96 9.89 -18.86
C ASN A 239 -2.82 10.93 -18.83
N ARG A 240 -3.19 12.21 -18.65
CA ARG A 240 -2.30 13.37 -18.73
C ARG A 240 -1.50 13.68 -17.45
N ILE A 241 -1.53 12.82 -16.43
CA ILE A 241 -0.70 13.01 -15.22
C ILE A 241 0.76 12.54 -15.45
N SER A 242 1.69 13.04 -14.62
CA SER A 242 3.10 12.66 -14.70
C SER A 242 3.33 11.17 -14.39
N ASP A 243 4.43 10.61 -14.89
CA ASP A 243 4.78 9.20 -14.63
C ASP A 243 5.00 8.93 -13.13
N ASP A 244 5.51 9.90 -12.35
CA ASP A 244 5.62 9.79 -10.89
C ASP A 244 4.26 9.72 -10.19
N MET A 245 3.29 10.52 -10.64
CA MET A 245 1.93 10.44 -10.11
C MET A 245 1.29 9.09 -10.45
N LYS A 246 1.52 8.55 -11.67
CA LYS A 246 1.06 7.20 -12.04
C LYS A 246 1.66 6.15 -11.11
N LYS A 247 2.97 6.19 -10.86
CA LYS A 247 3.67 5.28 -9.94
C LYS A 247 3.04 5.32 -8.55
N ILE A 248 2.75 6.51 -8.00
CA ILE A 248 2.08 6.65 -6.70
C ILE A 248 0.68 6.02 -6.71
N LYS A 249 -0.10 6.21 -7.78
CA LYS A 249 -1.44 5.61 -7.89
C LYS A 249 -1.41 4.08 -7.94
N HIS A 250 -0.43 3.52 -8.63
CA HIS A 250 -0.21 2.06 -8.69
C HIS A 250 0.30 1.49 -7.36
N LEU A 251 1.12 2.24 -6.62
CA LEU A 251 1.47 1.91 -5.24
C LEU A 251 0.24 1.92 -4.34
N ASP A 252 -0.58 2.97 -4.40
CA ASP A 252 -1.84 3.05 -3.65
C ASP A 252 -2.79 1.88 -3.98
N LEU A 253 -2.83 1.46 -5.26
CA LEU A 253 -3.58 0.25 -5.64
C LEU A 253 -2.99 -1.01 -4.99
N GLY A 254 -1.67 -1.17 -4.98
CA GLY A 254 -0.99 -2.28 -4.30
C GLY A 254 -1.36 -2.39 -2.82
N ILE A 255 -1.47 -1.25 -2.12
CA ILE A 255 -1.97 -1.18 -0.74
C ILE A 255 -3.41 -1.73 -0.67
N GLY A 256 -4.30 -1.25 -1.55
CA GLY A 256 -5.68 -1.74 -1.62
C GLY A 256 -5.78 -3.24 -1.90
N LEU A 257 -4.92 -3.78 -2.77
CA LEU A 257 -4.84 -5.21 -3.08
C LEU A 257 -4.37 -6.04 -1.89
N ALA A 258 -3.44 -5.54 -1.05
CA ALA A 258 -3.06 -6.22 0.19
C ALA A 258 -4.26 -6.36 1.14
N HIS A 259 -5.01 -5.28 1.33
CA HIS A 259 -6.21 -5.28 2.16
C HIS A 259 -7.26 -6.28 1.66
N PHE A 260 -7.57 -6.25 0.35
CA PHE A 260 -8.49 -7.20 -0.27
C PHE A 260 -8.01 -8.63 -0.06
N HIS A 261 -6.78 -8.93 -0.51
CA HIS A 261 -6.28 -10.29 -0.60
C HIS A 261 -6.10 -10.94 0.77
N GLN A 262 -5.52 -10.22 1.73
CA GLN A 262 -5.33 -10.76 3.08
C GLN A 262 -6.68 -10.97 3.80
N THR A 263 -7.67 -10.13 3.52
CA THR A 263 -9.03 -10.34 4.01
C THR A 263 -9.68 -11.54 3.34
N ALA A 264 -9.59 -11.66 2.01
CA ALA A 264 -10.11 -12.79 1.25
C ALA A 264 -9.56 -14.13 1.78
N MET A 265 -8.24 -14.24 1.96
CA MET A 265 -7.62 -15.42 2.58
C MET A 265 -8.09 -15.67 4.03
N SER A 266 -8.37 -14.61 4.80
CA SER A 266 -8.90 -14.74 6.16
C SER A 266 -10.36 -15.23 6.20
N GLU A 267 -11.14 -14.95 5.16
CA GLU A 267 -12.51 -15.44 4.97
C GLU A 267 -12.56 -16.83 4.33
N GLY A 268 -11.40 -17.44 4.02
CA GLY A 268 -11.31 -18.76 3.41
C GLY A 268 -11.43 -18.77 1.89
N LEU A 269 -11.40 -17.61 1.23
CA LEU A 269 -11.36 -17.52 -0.22
C LEU A 269 -10.01 -17.98 -0.75
N ASN A 270 -10.03 -18.83 -1.77
CA ASN A 270 -8.89 -19.54 -2.35
C ASN A 270 -8.60 -19.11 -3.80
N GLY A 271 -9.04 -17.91 -4.17
CA GLY A 271 -8.74 -17.34 -5.48
C GLY A 271 -7.30 -16.87 -5.60
N LYS A 272 -6.90 -16.58 -6.82
CA LYS A 272 -5.55 -16.16 -7.17
C LYS A 272 -5.55 -14.94 -8.06
N PHE A 273 -4.42 -14.22 -8.02
CA PHE A 273 -4.19 -13.10 -8.90
C PHE A 273 -3.73 -13.57 -10.28
N GLU A 274 -4.34 -13.04 -11.34
CA GLU A 274 -3.97 -13.32 -12.73
C GLU A 274 -4.35 -12.17 -13.68
N ILE A 275 -3.73 -12.14 -14.87
CA ILE A 275 -4.14 -11.27 -15.96
C ILE A 275 -5.22 -12.00 -16.77
N GLN A 276 -6.34 -11.31 -16.97
CA GLN A 276 -7.44 -11.77 -17.81
C GLN A 276 -7.72 -10.77 -18.93
N ASP A 277 -8.27 -11.26 -20.02
CA ASP A 277 -8.72 -10.44 -21.14
C ASP A 277 -10.14 -9.94 -20.87
N ILE A 278 -10.28 -8.63 -20.70
CA ILE A 278 -11.55 -7.98 -20.34
C ILE A 278 -12.37 -7.72 -21.60
N LYS A 279 -13.62 -8.22 -21.61
CA LYS A 279 -14.51 -8.13 -22.78
C LYS A 279 -15.48 -6.96 -22.75
N PHE A 280 -15.69 -6.34 -21.58
CA PHE A 280 -16.54 -5.16 -21.44
C PHE A 280 -15.79 -3.86 -21.74
N SER A 281 -16.55 -2.80 -22.05
CA SER A 281 -15.98 -1.47 -22.34
C SER A 281 -15.37 -0.84 -21.09
N VAL A 282 -14.14 -0.34 -21.21
CA VAL A 282 -13.38 0.27 -20.11
C VAL A 282 -13.28 1.78 -20.33
N PRO A 283 -13.73 2.63 -19.38
CA PRO A 283 -13.58 4.08 -19.48
C PRO A 283 -12.12 4.50 -19.55
N GLU A 284 -11.83 5.62 -20.25
CA GLU A 284 -10.45 6.08 -20.54
C GLU A 284 -9.57 6.25 -19.28
N ASN A 285 -10.16 6.64 -18.15
CA ASN A 285 -9.44 6.85 -16.90
C ASN A 285 -9.28 5.59 -16.03
N MET A 286 -9.80 4.44 -16.47
CA MET A 286 -9.73 3.17 -15.76
C MET A 286 -8.63 2.31 -16.38
N HIS A 287 -7.54 2.12 -15.63
CA HIS A 287 -6.38 1.36 -16.09
C HIS A 287 -6.43 -0.03 -15.50
N TYR A 288 -6.68 -1.06 -16.31
CA TYR A 288 -6.68 -2.44 -15.83
C TYR A 288 -5.30 -2.81 -15.25
N VAL A 289 -5.30 -3.57 -14.16
CA VAL A 289 -4.07 -4.01 -13.50
C VAL A 289 -4.03 -5.52 -13.31
N ILE A 290 -5.07 -6.10 -12.69
CA ILE A 290 -5.08 -7.52 -12.34
C ILE A 290 -6.48 -8.00 -11.99
N SER A 291 -6.74 -9.30 -12.13
CA SER A 291 -7.96 -9.96 -11.66
C SER A 291 -7.66 -10.87 -10.47
N TYR A 292 -8.61 -11.01 -9.56
CA TYR A 292 -8.66 -12.11 -8.59
C TYR A 292 -9.73 -13.11 -9.06
N SER A 293 -9.36 -14.38 -9.19
CA SER A 293 -10.21 -15.43 -9.75
C SER A 293 -10.14 -16.70 -8.92
N VAL A 294 -11.30 -17.28 -8.60
CA VAL A 294 -11.42 -18.64 -8.09
C VAL A 294 -11.59 -19.55 -9.31
N LYS A 295 -10.62 -20.41 -9.57
CA LYS A 295 -10.73 -21.41 -10.65
C LYS A 295 -11.64 -22.56 -10.24
#